data_AF-A0A1T3W411-F1
#
_entry.id   AF-A0A1T3W411-F1
#
_cell.length_a   1.000
_cell.length_b   1.000
_cell.length_c   1.000
_cell.angle_alpha   90.00
_cell.angle_beta   90.00
_cell.angle_gamma   90.00
#
_symmetry.space_group_name_H-M   'P 1'
#
loop_
_entity.id
_entity.type
_entity.pdbx_description
1 polymer ?
#
loop_
_entity_poly.entity_id
_entity_poly.type
_entity_poly.pdbx_seq_one_letter_code
_entity_poly.pdbx_strand_id
1 'polypeptide(L)' 'MSLIDTELGRLHVQVHGAGPPLVLWHSLFLDSRSWCGMAEELAASRSVVVIDGPS' A
#
# COMPACT_ATOMS: atom_id res chain seq x y z
N MET A 1 -7.51 5.60 -3.07
CA MET A 1 -6.84 4.58 -3.89
C MET A 1 -6.61 5.17 -5.27
N SER A 2 -5.37 5.16 -5.76
CA SER A 2 -4.97 5.64 -7.08
C SER A 2 -4.36 4.49 -7.89
N LEU A 3 -4.53 4.53 -9.20
CA LEU A 3 -3.86 3.60 -10.11
C LEU A 3 -2.58 4.26 -10.63
N ILE A 4 -1.44 3.58 -10.48
CA ILE A 4 -0.13 4.06 -10.92
C ILE A 4 0.37 3.19 -12.05
N ASP A 5 0.62 3.77 -13.22
CA ASP A 5 1.25 3.09 -14.34
C ASP A 5 2.75 2.89 -14.06
N THR A 6 3.25 1.69 -14.34
CA THR A 6 4.68 1.36 -14.29
C THR A 6 5.07 0.58 -15.53
N GLU A 7 6.37 0.40 -15.78
CA GLU A 7 6.86 -0.45 -16.88
C GLU A 7 6.48 -1.92 -16.72
N LEU A 8 6.11 -2.35 -15.50
CA LEU A 8 5.75 -3.74 -15.16
C LEU A 8 4.23 -3.94 -15.04
N GLY A 9 3.42 -2.95 -15.40
CA GLY A 9 1.96 -2.97 -15.25
C GLY A 9 1.45 -1.93 -14.26
N ARG A 10 0.14 -1.97 -13.99
CA ARG A 10 -0.53 -0.96 -13.16
C ARG A 10 -0.64 -1.44 -11.72
N LEU A 11 -0.35 -0.55 -10.78
CA LEU A 11 -0.44 -0.81 -9.35
C LEU A 11 -1.62 -0.06 -8.74
N HIS A 12 -2.41 -0.71 -7.89
CA HIS A 12 -3.33 0.02 -7.03
C HIS A 12 -2.60 0.45 -5.77
N VAL A 13 -2.61 1.75 -5.49
CA VAL A 13 -1.87 2.35 -4.38
C VAL A 13 -2.82 3.10 -3.46
N GLN A 14 -2.66 2.88 -2.17
CA GLN A 14 -3.30 3.68 -1.12
C GLN A 14 -2.20 4.33 -0.29
N VAL A 15 -2.40 5.60 0.07
CA VAL A 15 -1.47 6.34 0.92
C VAL A 15 -2.23 6.85 2.14
N HIS A 16 -1.72 6.54 3.32
CA HIS A 16 -2.29 6.95 4.60
C HIS A 16 -1.27 7.74 5.42
N GLY A 17 -1.76 8.71 6.20
CA GLY A 17 -0.91 9.49 7.10
C GLY A 17 0.10 10.38 6.38
N ALA A 18 1.05 10.88 7.16
CA ALA A 18 2.14 11.74 6.72
C ALA A 18 3.39 11.45 7.56
N GLY A 19 4.58 11.77 7.04
CA GLY A 19 5.86 11.49 7.70
C GLY A 19 6.77 10.60 6.86
N PRO A 20 7.78 9.95 7.46
CA PRO A 20 8.69 9.07 6.74
C PRO A 20 7.95 7.92 6.04
N PRO A 21 8.33 7.55 4.81
CA PRO A 21 7.61 6.54 4.04
C PRO A 21 7.79 5.14 4.64
N LEU A 22 6.72 4.35 4.57
CA LEU A 22 6.69 2.93 4.90
C LEU A 22 5.87 2.19 3.84
N VAL A 23 6.44 1.15 3.23
CA VAL A 23 5.76 0.39 2.17
C VAL A 23 5.20 -0.91 2.75
N LEU A 24 3.92 -1.17 2.48
CA LEU A 24 3.26 -2.44 2.73
C LEU A 24 2.99 -3.13 1.40
N TRP A 25 3.75 -4.19 1.14
CA TRP A 25 3.65 -5.04 -0.04
C TRP A 25 3.32 -6.47 0.41
N HIS A 26 2.11 -6.93 0.09
CA HIS A 26 1.64 -8.25 0.51
C HIS A 26 2.36 -9.37 -0.27
N SER A 27 2.34 -10.60 0.24
CA SER A 27 2.90 -11.75 -0.47
C SER A 27 1.98 -12.24 -1.59
N LEU A 28 2.39 -13.29 -2.32
CA LEU A 28 1.59 -13.91 -3.37
C LEU A 28 0.22 -14.36 -2.85
N PHE A 29 -0.80 -14.24 -3.71
CA PHE A 29 -2.19 -14.62 -3.43
C PHE A 29 -2.88 -13.85 -2.30
N LEU A 30 -2.32 -12.72 -1.89
CA LEU A 30 -2.93 -11.77 -0.96
C LEU A 30 -3.25 -10.44 -1.66
N ASP A 31 -3.83 -9.51 -0.91
CA ASP A 31 -4.00 -8.10 -1.26
C ASP A 31 -3.94 -7.23 0.01
N SER A 32 -4.12 -5.93 -0.16
CA SER A 32 -4.08 -4.88 0.86
C SER A 32 -4.96 -5.16 2.09
N ARG A 33 -6.03 -5.97 1.94
CA ARG A 33 -6.91 -6.34 3.05
C ARG A 33 -6.24 -7.29 4.04
N SER A 34 -5.17 -7.99 3.65
CA SER A 34 -4.44 -8.90 4.55
C SER A 34 -3.77 -8.20 5.72
N TRP A 35 -3.63 -6.87 5.66
CA TRP A 35 -3.05 -6.06 6.73
C TRP A 35 -4.01 -5.76 7.88
N CYS A 36 -5.31 -6.08 7.76
CA CYS A 36 -6.26 -6.06 8.88
C CYS A 36 -6.25 -4.79 9.76
N GLY A 37 -6.15 -3.60 9.17
CA GLY A 37 -6.15 -2.32 9.90
C GLY A 37 -4.76 -1.80 10.33
N MET A 38 -3.68 -2.55 10.02
CA MET A 38 -2.32 -2.16 10.40
C MET A 38 -1.85 -0.88 9.70
N ALA A 39 -2.38 -0.58 8.49
CA ALA A 39 -2.03 0.63 7.76
C ALA A 39 -2.48 1.89 8.53
N GLU A 40 -3.66 1.85 9.15
CA GLU A 40 -4.23 2.93 9.96
C GLU A 40 -3.42 3.17 11.24
N GLU A 41 -2.99 2.12 11.91
CA GLU A 41 -2.15 2.23 13.11
C GLU A 41 -0.78 2.87 12.79
N LEU A 42 -0.14 2.41 11.72
CA LEU A 42 1.16 2.92 11.29
C LEU A 42 1.09 4.36 10.75
N ALA A 43 -0.07 4.75 10.18
CA ALA A 43 -0.31 6.09 9.65
C ALA A 43 -0.26 7.20 10.73
N ALA A 44 -0.31 6.85 12.02
CA ALA A 44 -0.12 7.80 13.12
C ALA A 44 1.25 8.48 13.10
N SER A 45 2.27 7.87 12.48
CA SER A 45 3.64 8.41 12.45
C SER A 45 4.37 8.25 11.10
N ARG A 46 3.74 7.61 10.12
CA ARG A 46 4.34 7.27 8.82
C ARG A 46 3.43 7.71 7.68
N SER A 47 4.03 7.97 6.52
CA SER A 47 3.31 7.94 5.25
C SER A 47 3.29 6.50 4.75
N VAL A 48 2.19 5.80 5.01
CA VAL A 48 2.06 4.37 4.72
C VAL A 48 1.54 4.19 3.30
N VAL A 49 2.34 3.55 2.45
CA VAL A 49 2.03 3.25 1.05
C VAL A 49 1.66 1.78 0.96
N VAL A 50 0.39 1.48 0.75
CA VAL A 50 -0.14 0.12 0.58
C VAL A 50 -0.29 -0.16 -0.91
N ILE A 51 0.30 -1.26 -1.39
CA ILE A 51 0.34 -1.61 -2.80
C ILE A 51 -0.34 -2.95 -3.03
N ASP A 52 -1.29 -2.96 -3.97
CA ASP A 52 -1.75 -4.18 -4.64
C ASP A 52 -1.06 -4.28 -5.99
N GLY A 53 -0.41 -5.43 -6.20
CA GLY A 53 0.32 -5.74 -7.43
C GLY A 53 -0.57 -5.79 -8.68
N PRO A 54 0.03 -5.87 -9.88
CA PRO A 54 -0.72 -5.99 -11.11
C PRO A 54 -1.57 -7.26 -11.12
N SER A 55 -2.83 -7.12 -11.50
CA SER A 55 -3.77 -8.22 -11.78
C SER A 55 -3.83 -8.56 -13.26
#